data_AF-A0A1H1TV36-F1
#
_entry.id   AF-A0A1H1TV36-F1
#
_cell.length_a   1.000
_cell.length_b   1.000
_cell.length_c   1.000
_cell.angle_alpha   90.00
_cell.angle_beta   90.00
_cell.angle_gamma   90.00
#
_symmetry.space_group_name_H-M   'P 1'
#
loop_
_entity.id
_entity.type
_entity.pdbx_description
1 polymer ?
#
loop_
_entity_poly.entity_id
_entity_poly.type
_entity_poly.pdbx_seq_one_letter_code
_entity_poly.pdbx_strand_id
1 'polypeptide(L)' 'MKKHYKGDDPNAIHEAAQRIEAPLSDFMARLFAEELPFLDSTSRTRVYELLREYKAAGRPVISSQEELPAEIRELMDL' A
#
# COMPACT_ATOMS: atom_id res chain seq x y z
N MET A 1 -12.93 17.39 23.27
CA MET A 1 -13.31 16.97 21.91
C MET A 1 -12.05 16.79 21.09
N LYS A 2 -11.67 15.56 20.74
CA LYS A 2 -10.59 15.34 19.76
C LYS A 2 -11.06 15.92 18.44
N LYS A 3 -10.28 16.83 17.85
CA LYS A 3 -10.55 17.34 16.50
C LYS A 3 -10.31 16.15 15.55
N HIS A 4 -11.37 15.59 14.99
CA HIS A 4 -11.24 14.67 13.87
C HIS A 4 -10.65 15.48 12.71
N TYR A 5 -9.39 15.23 12.38
CA TYR A 5 -8.81 15.78 11.16
C TYR A 5 -9.50 15.11 9.98
N LYS A 6 -9.74 15.86 8.91
CA LYS A 6 -10.39 15.38 7.67
C LYS A 6 -9.74 14.13 7.05
N GLY A 7 -8.52 13.77 7.48
CA GLY A 7 -7.80 12.58 7.03
C GLY A 7 -8.18 11.27 7.75
N ASP A 8 -8.88 11.33 8.88
CA ASP A 8 -9.27 10.15 9.67
C ASP A 8 -10.69 9.65 9.36
N ASP A 9 -11.39 10.28 8.41
CA ASP A 9 -12.70 9.83 7.98
C ASP A 9 -12.54 8.56 7.11
N PRO A 10 -13.07 7.39 7.53
CA PRO A 10 -12.96 6.16 6.76
C PRO A 10 -13.70 6.21 5.43
N ASN A 11 -14.57 7.21 5.22
CA ASN A 11 -15.26 7.46 3.96
C ASN A 11 -14.65 8.61 3.14
N ALA A 12 -13.53 9.19 3.58
CA ALA A 12 -12.85 10.22 2.81
C ALA A 12 -12.26 9.64 1.52
N ILE A 13 -12.46 10.34 0.41
CA ILE A 13 -11.79 10.03 -0.85
C ILE A 13 -10.37 10.57 -0.77
N HIS A 14 -9.38 9.69 -0.86
CA HIS A 14 -7.97 10.06 -0.84
C HIS A 14 -7.41 10.11 -2.27
N GLU A 15 -7.21 11.32 -2.80
CA GLU A 15 -6.70 11.55 -4.19
C GLU A 15 -5.44 10.74 -4.53
N ALA A 16 -4.56 10.53 -3.55
CA ALA A 16 -3.34 9.74 -3.73
C ALA A 16 -3.64 8.27 -4.05
N ALA A 17 -4.67 7.67 -3.43
CA ALA A 17 -5.08 6.30 -3.69
C ALA A 17 -5.83 6.15 -5.02
N GLN A 18 -6.57 7.19 -5.43
CA GLN A 18 -7.34 7.20 -6.68
C GLN A 18 -6.50 7.16 -7.96
N ARG A 19 -5.18 7.39 -7.87
CA ARG A 19 -4.27 7.48 -9.02
C ARG A 19 -3.19 6.42 -9.05
N ILE A 20 -3.22 5.45 -8.14
CA ILE A 20 -2.24 4.36 -8.15
C ILE A 20 -2.74 3.23 -9.05
N GLU A 21 -1.81 2.62 -9.78
CA GLU A 21 -2.12 1.41 -10.56
C GLU A 21 -1.83 0.12 -9.79
N ALA A 22 -1.28 0.22 -8.57
CA ALA A 22 -0.97 -0.95 -7.74
C ALA A 22 -2.26 -1.64 -7.25
N PRO A 23 -2.24 -2.97 -7.02
CA PRO A 23 -3.41 -3.73 -6.56
C PRO A 23 -3.63 -3.54 -5.05
N LEU A 24 -3.73 -2.30 -4.56
CA LEU A 24 -3.88 -1.96 -3.14
C LEU A 24 -5.20 -1.21 -2.92
N SER A 25 -5.86 -1.48 -1.79
CA SER A 25 -6.98 -0.66 -1.31
C SER A 25 -6.52 0.75 -0.91
N ASP A 26 -7.44 1.71 -0.78
CA ASP A 26 -7.11 3.07 -0.33
C ASP A 26 -6.40 3.12 1.03
N PHE A 27 -6.67 2.15 1.90
CA PHE A 27 -5.97 2.00 3.18
C PHE A 27 -4.53 1.52 2.97
N MET A 28 -4.34 0.42 2.23
CA MET A 28 -3.02 -0.14 1.97
C MET A 28 -2.15 0.81 1.13
N ALA A 29 -2.75 1.55 0.20
CA ALA A 29 -2.08 2.59 -0.58
C ALA A 29 -1.45 3.68 0.30
N ARG A 30 -2.15 4.11 1.34
CA ARG A 30 -1.65 5.11 2.30
C ARG A 30 -0.57 4.54 3.19
N LEU A 31 -0.76 3.33 3.71
CA LEU A 31 0.27 2.61 4.46
C LEU A 31 1.56 2.53 3.65
N PHE A 32 1.47 2.13 2.38
CA PHE A 32 2.65 2.08 1.51
C PHE A 32 3.26 3.46 1.27
N ALA A 33 2.46 4.50 1.07
CA ALA A 33 2.97 5.86 0.92
C ALA A 33 3.75 6.34 2.16
N GLU A 34 3.36 5.90 3.35
CA GLU A 34 4.02 6.21 4.63
C GLU A 34 5.30 5.39 4.84
N GLU A 35 5.30 4.10 4.48
CA GLU A 35 6.42 3.18 4.74
C GLU A 35 7.52 3.18 3.66
N LEU A 36 7.16 3.28 2.38
CA LEU A 36 8.11 3.20 1.26
C LEU A 36 9.29 4.18 1.34
N PRO A 37 9.16 5.42 1.87
CA PRO A 37 10.29 6.34 2.03
C PRO A 37 11.42 5.81 2.93
N PHE A 38 11.12 4.90 3.86
CA PHE A 38 12.12 4.33 4.78
C PHE A 38 12.90 3.15 4.19
N LEU A 39 12.40 2.53 3.13
CA LEU A 39 13.15 1.51 2.40
C LEU A 39 14.30 2.11 1.59
N ASP A 40 15.39 1.36 1.45
CA ASP A 40 16.43 1.69 0.46
C ASP A 40 15.89 1.54 -0.97
N SER A 41 16.62 2.11 -1.94
CA SER A 41 16.16 2.14 -3.34
C SER A 41 15.98 0.75 -3.96
N THR A 42 16.78 -0.23 -3.53
CA THR A 42 16.71 -1.62 -4.04
C THR A 42 15.45 -2.30 -3.51
N SER A 43 15.24 -2.25 -2.19
CA SER A 43 14.06 -2.83 -1.54
C SER A 43 12.77 -2.20 -2.06
N ARG A 44 12.73 -0.88 -2.22
CA ARG A 44 11.58 -0.17 -2.81
C ARG A 44 11.29 -0.63 -4.24
N THR A 45 12.33 -0.82 -5.05
CA THR A 45 12.17 -1.34 -6.42
C THR A 45 11.57 -2.74 -6.40
N ARG A 46 12.07 -3.60 -5.51
CA ARG A 46 11.57 -4.98 -5.38
C ARG A 46 10.10 -5.04 -4.96
N VAL A 47 9.67 -4.17 -4.04
CA VAL A 47 8.26 -4.05 -3.65
C VAL A 47 7.38 -3.71 -4.86
N TYR A 48 7.79 -2.74 -5.70
CA TYR A 48 7.01 -2.39 -6.90
C TYR A 48 6.97 -3.50 -7.96
N GLU A 49 8.02 -4.31 -8.08
CA GLU A 49 8.03 -5.48 -8.96
C GLU A 49 7.02 -6.53 -8.46
N LEU A 50 7.08 -6.87 -7.17
CA LEU A 50 6.18 -7.84 -6.56
C LEU A 50 4.71 -7.43 -6.69
N LEU A 51 4.38 -6.15 -6.48
CA LEU A 51 3.03 -5.63 -6.70
C LEU A 51 2.59 -5.72 -8.17
N ARG A 52 3.51 -5.49 -9.12
CA ARG A 52 3.23 -5.64 -10.55
C ARG A 52 3.01 -7.11 -10.93
N GLU A 53 3.85 -8.02 -10.45
CA GLU A 53 3.71 -9.47 -10.65
C GLU A 53 2.39 -9.99 -10.09
N TYR A 54 2.04 -9.57 -8.87
CA TYR A 54 0.78 -9.90 -8.22
C TYR A 54 -0.43 -9.46 -9.07
N LYS A 55 -0.42 -8.22 -9.57
CA LYS A 55 -1.46 -7.70 -10.47
C LYS A 55 -1.49 -8.45 -11.80
N ALA A 56 -0.33 -8.73 -12.40
CA ALA A 56 -0.23 -9.45 -13.67
C ALA A 56 -0.74 -10.89 -13.56
N ALA A 57 -0.65 -11.50 -12.38
CA ALA A 57 -1.23 -12.80 -12.09
C ALA A 57 -2.76 -12.78 -11.92
N GLY A 58 -3.43 -11.63 -12.08
CA GLY A 58 -4.89 -11.50 -12.00
C GLY A 58 -5.45 -11.65 -10.58
N ARG A 59 -4.63 -11.39 -9.56
CA ARG A 59 -5.01 -11.50 -8.15
C ARG A 59 -5.86 -10.30 -7.69
N PRO A 60 -6.70 -10.47 -6.64
CA PRO A 60 -7.63 -9.42 -6.18
C PRO A 60 -6.91 -8.23 -5.55
N VAL A 61 -7.64 -7.15 -5.26
CA VAL A 61 -7.08 -6.00 -4.54
C VAL A 61 -6.68 -6.41 -3.11
N ILE A 62 -5.46 -6.04 -2.71
CA ILE A 62 -4.93 -6.28 -1.37
C ILE A 62 -5.53 -5.25 -0.42
N SER A 63 -6.27 -5.74 0.57
CA SER A 63 -7.05 -4.94 1.52
C SER A 63 -6.49 -4.97 2.94
N SER A 64 -5.60 -5.91 3.26
CA SER A 64 -4.93 -6.04 4.55
C SER A 64 -3.46 -6.43 4.39
N GLN A 65 -2.70 -6.37 5.49
CA GLN A 65 -1.28 -6.73 5.48
C GLN A 65 -1.08 -8.24 5.26
N GLU A 66 -1.97 -9.10 5.79
CA GLU A 66 -1.88 -10.56 5.67
C GLU A 66 -2.01 -11.05 4.23
N GLU A 67 -2.67 -10.28 3.37
CA GLU A 67 -2.86 -10.57 1.95
C GLU A 67 -1.62 -10.24 1.10
N LEU A 68 -0.64 -9.52 1.66
CA LEU A 68 0.60 -9.18 0.97
C LEU A 68 1.44 -10.43 0.65
N PRO A 69 2.12 -10.45 -0.51
CA PRO A 69 3.22 -11.38 -0.74
C PRO A 69 4.18 -11.39 0.46
N ALA A 70 4.58 -12.58 0.91
CA ALA A 70 5.42 -12.74 2.09
C ALA A 70 6.71 -11.89 2.02
N GLU A 71 7.34 -11.84 0.85
CA GLU A 71 8.54 -11.03 0.61
C GLU A 71 8.30 -9.53 0.83
N ILE A 72 7.10 -9.00 0.51
CA ILE A 72 6.79 -7.59 0.77
C ILE A 72 6.68 -7.34 2.29
N ARG A 73 6.05 -8.26 3.04
CA ARG A 73 5.94 -8.13 4.51
C ARG A 73 7.32 -8.14 5.16
N GLU A 74 8.21 -9.02 4.70
CA GLU A 74 9.59 -9.09 5.18
C GLU A 74 10.40 -7.84 4.86
N LEU A 75 10.29 -7.31 3.63
CA LEU A 75 11.00 -6.08 3.23
C LEU A 75 10.50 -4.84 3.99
N MET A 76 9.21 -4.81 4.34
CA MET A 76 8.57 -3.65 4.99
C MET A 76 8.44 -3.78 6.52
N ASP A 77 8.85 -4.90 7.11
CA ASP A 77 8.71 -5.20 8.54
C ASP A 77 7.26 -5.05 9.05
N LEU A 78 6.31 -5.62 8.30
CA LEU A 78 4.84 -5.57 8.54
C LEU A 78 4.30 -6.88 9.14
#